data_AF-A0A8T0WUL0-F1
#
_entry.id   AF-A0A8T0WUL0-F1
#
_cell.length_a   1.000
_cell.length_b   1.000
_cell.length_c   1.000
_cell.angle_alpha   90.00
_cell.angle_beta   90.00
_cell.angle_gamma   90.00
#
_symmetry.space_group_name_H-M   'P 1'
#
loop_
_entity.id
_entity.type
_entity.pdbx_description
1 polymer ?
#
loop_
_entity_poly.entity_id
_entity_poly.type
_entity_poly.pdbx_seq_one_letter_code
_entity_poly.pdbx_strand_id
1 'polypeptide(L)'
;MHCNQLFKTTRDIGTSACGRHLKTFKGKARLDEMVSQMSSGMSKADVSLKDWRFNQEVAYLELVKFIAMHELPFSLVEYPKFRSFVDTINPWFKHVSRTTI
;
A
#
# COMPACT_ATOMS: atom_id res chain seq x y z
N MET A 1 24.68 -2.87 4.81
CA MET A 1 25.58 -3.76 4.04
C MET A 1 25.92 -4.94 4.92
N HIS A 2 25.29 -6.10 4.70
CA HIS A 2 25.36 -7.27 5.60
C HIS A 2 26.56 -8.19 5.36
N CYS A 3 27.51 -7.72 4.56
CA CYS A 3 28.75 -8.37 4.21
C CYS A 3 29.82 -7.29 4.12
N ASN A 4 30.97 -7.51 4.75
CA ASN A 4 32.08 -6.57 4.69
C ASN A 4 32.88 -6.73 3.39
N GLN A 5 32.19 -6.99 2.26
CA GLN A 5 32.86 -7.16 0.98
C GLN A 5 33.13 -5.79 0.36
N LEU A 6 34.41 -5.51 0.12
CA LEU A 6 34.85 -4.28 -0.51
C LEU A 6 34.64 -4.38 -2.04
N PHE A 7 33.80 -3.51 -2.59
CA PHE A 7 33.62 -3.39 -4.03
C PHE A 7 34.60 -2.37 -4.59
N LYS A 8 35.44 -2.82 -5.53
CA LYS A 8 36.30 -1.91 -6.29
C LYS A 8 35.41 -1.07 -7.20
N THR A 9 35.36 0.24 -6.95
CA THR A 9 34.66 1.19 -7.81
C THR A 9 35.66 1.84 -8.77
N THR A 10 35.37 1.78 -10.07
CA THR A 10 36.03 2.58 -11.12
C THR A 10 34.93 3.38 -11.83
N ARG A 11 35.27 4.54 -12.41
CA ARG A 11 34.32 5.48 -13.03
C ARG A 11 33.37 4.87 -14.08
N ASP A 12 33.67 3.66 -14.55
CA ASP A 12 32.94 2.93 -15.60
C ASP A 12 32.08 1.74 -15.10
N ILE A 13 32.14 1.40 -13.80
CA ILE A 13 31.37 0.28 -13.24
C ILE A 13 30.19 0.83 -12.43
N GLY A 14 28.99 0.78 -13.02
CA GLY A 14 27.74 1.16 -12.36
C GLY A 14 27.34 0.25 -11.17
N THR A 15 26.15 0.49 -10.60
CA THR A 15 25.62 -0.24 -9.44
C THR A 15 25.36 -1.74 -9.68
N SER A 16 25.55 -2.22 -10.92
CA SER A 16 25.33 -3.60 -11.34
C SER A 16 26.23 -4.62 -10.61
N ALA A 17 27.42 -4.22 -10.16
CA ALA A 17 28.29 -5.07 -9.34
C ALA A 17 27.71 -5.31 -7.94
N CYS A 18 27.22 -4.25 -7.29
CA CYS A 18 26.53 -4.35 -6.00
C CYS A 18 25.22 -5.14 -6.13
N GLY A 19 24.45 -4.89 -7.19
CA GLY A 19 23.20 -5.61 -7.47
C GLY A 19 23.40 -7.10 -7.71
N ARG A 20 24.43 -7.49 -8.49
CA ARG A 20 24.79 -8.91 -8.68
C ARG A 20 25.24 -9.56 -7.38
N HIS A 21 26.02 -8.85 -6.58
CA HIS A 21 26.48 -9.36 -5.30
C HIS A 21 25.32 -9.61 -4.32
N LEU A 22 24.38 -8.67 -4.20
CA LEU A 22 23.24 -8.82 -3.30
C LEU A 22 22.39 -10.06 -3.66
N LYS A 23 22.35 -10.44 -4.93
CA LYS A 23 21.65 -11.65 -5.41
C LYS A 23 22.33 -12.97 -5.01
N THR A 24 23.63 -12.97 -4.72
CA THR A 24 24.42 -14.21 -4.56
C THR A 24 25.18 -14.30 -3.24
N PHE A 25 25.16 -13.26 -2.40
CA PHE A 25 25.94 -13.27 -1.17
C PHE A 25 25.50 -14.38 -0.21
N LYS A 26 26.47 -14.99 0.49
CA LYS A 26 26.29 -16.13 1.39
C LYS A 26 25.27 -15.89 2.52
N GLY A 27 25.07 -14.63 2.91
CA GLY A 27 24.06 -14.23 3.91
C GLY A 27 22.62 -14.14 3.37
N LYS A 28 22.40 -14.25 2.05
CA LYS A 28 21.08 -14.12 1.43
C LYS A 28 20.10 -15.18 1.91
N ALA A 29 20.51 -16.45 1.99
CA ALA A 29 19.64 -17.53 2.46
C ALA A 29 19.14 -17.31 3.90
N ARG A 30 20.00 -16.80 4.79
CA ARG A 30 19.63 -16.45 6.17
C ARG A 30 18.71 -15.23 6.23
N LEU A 31 18.91 -14.26 5.33
CA LEU A 31 18.01 -13.10 5.20
C LEU A 31 16.64 -13.51 4.65
N ASP A 32 16.60 -14.35 3.61
CA ASP A 32 15.37 -14.89 3.04
C ASP A 32 14.61 -15.74 4.09
N GLU A 33 15.32 -16.56 4.87
CA GLU A 33 14.76 -17.34 5.98
C GLU A 33 14.19 -16.43 7.09
N MET A 34 14.93 -15.38 7.47
CA MET A 34 14.48 -14.41 8.48
C MET A 34 13.24 -13.62 8.01
N VAL A 35 13.20 -13.23 6.73
CA VAL A 35 12.02 -12.59 6.11
C VAL A 35 10.84 -13.56 6.06
N SER A 36 11.09 -14.82 5.68
CA SER A 36 10.08 -15.88 5.65
C SER A 36 9.46 -16.14 7.03
N GLN A 37 10.30 -16.22 8.08
CA GLN A 37 9.84 -16.38 9.47
C GLN A 37 9.10 -15.15 10.00
N MET A 38 9.49 -13.95 9.57
CA MET A 38 8.75 -12.73 9.92
C MET A 38 7.39 -12.67 9.22
N SER A 39 7.27 -13.30 8.04
CA SER A 39 6.01 -13.43 7.31
C SER A 39 5.13 -14.60 7.74
N SER A 40 5.63 -15.56 8.52
CA SER A 40 4.84 -16.71 9.00
C SER A 40 4.06 -16.43 10.29
N GLY A 41 4.39 -15.34 11.02
CA GLY A 41 3.59 -14.81 12.13
C GLY A 41 2.35 -14.00 11.70
N MET A 42 2.20 -13.76 10.40
CA MET A 42 1.09 -13.03 9.80
C MET A 42 -0.05 -14.01 9.51
N SER A 43 -1.15 -13.90 10.27
CA SER A 43 -2.37 -14.70 10.07
C SER A 43 -2.89 -14.60 8.62
N LYS A 44 -3.74 -15.52 8.15
CA LYS A 44 -4.33 -15.42 6.79
C LYS A 44 -5.05 -14.09 6.51
N ALA A 45 -5.58 -13.42 7.54
CA ALA A 45 -6.12 -12.07 7.42
C ALA A 45 -5.04 -11.04 7.08
N ASP A 46 -3.83 -11.25 7.59
CA ASP A 46 -2.68 -10.39 7.38
C ASP A 46 -2.06 -10.56 5.97
N VAL A 47 -2.10 -11.77 5.39
CA VAL A 47 -1.75 -11.97 3.97
C VAL A 47 -2.68 -11.17 3.04
N SER A 48 -3.96 -11.01 3.39
CA SER A 48 -4.89 -10.15 2.65
C SER A 48 -4.67 -8.66 2.90
N LEU A 49 -4.12 -8.27 4.06
CA LEU A 49 -3.72 -6.88 4.35
C LEU A 49 -2.43 -6.49 3.63
N LYS A 50 -1.54 -7.46 3.38
CA LYS A 50 -0.26 -7.26 2.68
C LYS A 50 -0.43 -6.66 1.28
N ASP A 51 -1.51 -7.00 0.60
CA ASP A 51 -1.90 -6.46 -0.72
C ASP A 51 -3.11 -5.51 -0.65
N TRP A 52 -3.61 -5.21 0.56
CA TRP A 52 -4.74 -4.29 0.68
C TRP A 52 -4.29 -2.89 0.31
N ARG A 53 -4.94 -2.34 -0.72
CA ARG A 53 -4.76 -0.97 -1.18
C ARG A 53 -6.11 -0.34 -1.32
N PHE A 54 -6.22 0.90 -0.86
CA PHE A 54 -7.41 1.69 -1.08
C PHE A 54 -7.73 1.76 -2.58
N ASN A 55 -8.96 1.39 -2.94
CA ASN A 55 -9.50 1.54 -4.28
C ASN A 55 -10.65 2.55 -4.24
N GLN A 56 -10.40 3.71 -4.85
CA GLN A 56 -11.36 4.81 -4.92
C GLN A 56 -12.67 4.41 -5.62
N GLU A 57 -12.61 3.61 -6.69
CA GLU A 57 -13.80 3.23 -7.47
C GLU A 57 -14.72 2.32 -6.65
N VAL A 58 -14.13 1.39 -5.90
CA VAL A 58 -14.89 0.50 -5.01
C VAL A 58 -15.54 1.31 -3.90
N ALA A 59 -14.80 2.21 -3.25
CA ALA A 59 -15.35 3.05 -2.19
C ALA A 59 -16.46 4.00 -2.70
N TYR A 60 -16.29 4.54 -3.90
CA TYR A 60 -17.31 5.34 -4.57
C TYR A 60 -18.58 4.53 -4.83
N LEU A 61 -18.47 3.32 -5.40
CA LEU A 61 -19.63 2.47 -5.69
C LEU A 61 -20.40 2.09 -4.42
N GLU A 62 -19.69 1.77 -3.33
CA GLU A 62 -20.34 1.48 -2.04
C GLU A 62 -21.05 2.72 -1.47
N LEU A 63 -20.48 3.92 -1.62
CA LEU A 63 -21.13 5.16 -1.21
C LEU A 63 -22.41 5.44 -2.03
N VAL A 64 -22.36 5.24 -3.36
CA VAL A 64 -23.54 5.38 -4.23
C VAL A 64 -24.64 4.41 -3.82
N LYS A 65 -24.30 3.13 -3.59
CA LYS A 65 -25.26 2.11 -3.12
C LYS A 65 -25.86 2.50 -1.78
N PHE A 66 -25.04 2.97 -0.84
CA PHE A 66 -25.49 3.42 0.47
C PHE A 66 -26.52 4.56 0.37
N ILE A 67 -26.21 5.58 -0.45
CA ILE A 67 -27.11 6.71 -0.68
C ILE A 67 -28.42 6.25 -1.32
N ALA A 68 -28.34 5.41 -2.36
CA ALA A 68 -29.52 4.92 -3.07
C ALA A 68 -30.40 4.02 -2.20
N MET A 69 -29.79 3.10 -1.45
CA MET A 69 -30.50 2.15 -0.58
C MET A 69 -31.24 2.84 0.57
N HIS A 70 -30.71 3.95 1.08
CA HIS A 70 -31.29 4.70 2.19
C HIS A 70 -31.97 6.00 1.76
N GLU A 71 -32.16 6.21 0.45
CA GLU A 71 -32.82 7.39 -0.14
C GLU A 71 -32.26 8.72 0.40
N LEU A 72 -30.94 8.77 0.60
CA LEU A 72 -30.27 9.95 1.14
C LEU A 72 -30.11 11.02 0.05
N PRO A 73 -30.13 12.31 0.41
CA PRO A 73 -29.89 13.36 -0.57
C PRO A 73 -28.45 13.30 -1.08
N PHE A 74 -28.26 13.46 -2.39
CA PHE A 74 -26.93 13.49 -3.01
C PHE A 74 -26.02 14.60 -2.47
N SER A 75 -26.60 15.66 -1.89
CA SER A 75 -25.85 16.73 -1.22
C SER A 75 -25.14 16.29 0.06
N LEU A 76 -25.44 15.10 0.61
CA LEU A 76 -24.79 14.56 1.81
C LEU A 76 -23.25 14.59 1.70
N VAL A 77 -22.73 14.26 0.53
CA VAL A 77 -21.28 14.17 0.28
C VAL A 77 -20.56 15.52 0.26
N GLU A 78 -21.31 16.62 0.25
CA GLU A 78 -20.80 17.98 0.32
C GLU A 78 -20.84 18.54 1.74
N TYR A 79 -21.46 17.84 2.70
CA TYR A 79 -21.55 18.31 4.07
C TYR A 79 -20.16 18.35 4.72
N PRO A 80 -19.72 19.47 5.31
CA PRO A 80 -18.38 19.59 5.88
C PRO A 80 -18.05 18.52 6.92
N LYS A 81 -19.04 18.15 7.76
CA LYS A 81 -18.88 17.09 8.77
C LYS A 81 -18.77 15.70 8.15
N PHE A 82 -19.49 15.43 7.06
CA PHE A 82 -19.37 14.18 6.33
C PHE A 82 -17.99 14.06 5.69
N ARG A 83 -17.50 15.14 5.05
CA ARG A 83 -16.16 15.16 4.47
C ARG A 83 -15.08 14.95 5.51
N SER A 84 -15.15 15.67 6.63
CA SER A 84 -14.21 15.50 7.75
C SER A 84 -14.25 14.09 8.35
N PHE A 85 -15.43 13.46 8.41
CA PHE A 85 -15.56 12.06 8.83
C PHE A 85 -14.85 11.11 7.86
N VAL A 86 -15.08 11.26 6.55
CA VAL A 86 -14.41 10.45 5.52
C VAL A 86 -12.90 10.66 5.51
N ASP A 87 -12.42 11.89 5.68
CA ASP A 87 -10.99 12.22 5.76
C ASP A 87 -10.31 11.55 6.96
N THR A 88 -11.03 11.42 8.08
CA THR A 88 -10.55 10.72 9.28
C THR A 88 -10.42 9.22 9.04
N ILE A 89 -11.27 8.64 8.20
CA ILE A 89 -11.20 7.22 7.81
C ILE A 89 -10.08 6.98 6.80
N ASN A 90 -9.99 7.82 5.76
CA ASN A 90 -8.98 7.71 4.73
C ASN A 90 -8.70 9.06 4.04
N PRO A 91 -7.51 9.65 4.26
CA PRO A 91 -7.17 10.96 3.69
C PRO A 91 -6.93 10.93 2.17
N TRP A 92 -6.80 9.77 1.55
CA TRP A 92 -6.66 9.63 0.08
C TRP A 92 -8.00 9.51 -0.64
N PHE A 93 -9.12 9.50 0.08
CA PHE A 93 -10.43 9.49 -0.54
C PHE A 93 -10.63 10.77 -1.35
N LYS A 94 -10.94 10.63 -2.64
CA LYS A 94 -11.27 11.77 -3.49
C LYS A 94 -12.74 12.11 -3.30
N HIS A 95 -13.01 13.24 -2.66
CA HIS A 95 -14.37 13.73 -2.47
C HIS A 95 -15.06 13.97 -3.82
N VAL A 96 -16.34 13.62 -3.85
CA VAL A 96 -17.25 13.83 -4.98
C VAL A 96 -18.27 14.92 -4.63
N SER A 97 -18.97 15.45 -5.64
CA SER A 97 -20.05 16.40 -5.47
C SER A 97 -21.39 15.73 -5.73
N ARG A 98 -22.49 16.44 -5.42
CA ARG A 98 -23.86 15.97 -5.70
C ARG A 98 -24.13 15.65 -7.17
N THR A 99 -23.32 16.18 -8.09
CA THR A 99 -23.46 16.03 -9.54
C THR A 99 -22.61 14.89 -10.11
N THR A 100 -21.66 14.40 -9.33
CA THR A 100 -20.73 13.34 -9.72
C THR A 100 -20.91 12.07 -8.88
N ILE A 101 -21.99 11.99 -8.10
CA ILE A 101 -22.37 10.85 -7.25
C ILE A 101 -23.60 10.17 -7.83
#